data_AF-A0A933FYL8-F1
#
_entry.id   AF-A0A933FYL8-F1
#
_cell.length_a   1.000
_cell.length_b   1.000
_cell.length_c   1.000
_cell.angle_alpha   90.00
_cell.angle_beta   90.00
_cell.angle_gamma   90.00
#
_symmetry.space_group_name_H-M   'P 1'
#
loop_
_entity.id
_entity.type
_entity.pdbx_description
1 polymer ?
#
loop_
_entity_poly.entity_id
_entity_poly.type
_entity_poly.pdbx_seq_one_letter_code
_entity_poly.pdbx_strand_id
1 'polypeptide(L)'
;MKVILLFAIVSLPIVLLGCGLANSHYLTYNFEKDKVMVANVGAEMLNWTEMYKNDVYGTVLGTFAQTLTYSGKQGQVIKVFYREESNGYARPSFTQELTYDISDDPVITFRNTKIKVVEATNSLIKFVVLESPAYQYKSGDKIKSGR
;
A
#
# COMPACT_ATOMS: atom_id res chain seq x y z
N MET A 1 -8.75 -71.54 34.56
CA MET A 1 -9.71 -70.41 34.57
C MET A 1 -9.01 -69.19 35.17
N LYS A 2 -8.53 -68.28 34.32
CA LYS A 2 -8.11 -66.92 34.69
C LYS A 2 -8.09 -66.10 33.39
N VAL A 3 -9.08 -65.23 33.27
CA VAL A 3 -9.30 -64.31 32.15
C VAL A 3 -8.30 -63.17 32.30
N ILE A 4 -7.48 -62.92 31.28
CA ILE A 4 -6.62 -61.71 31.20
C ILE A 4 -7.18 -60.86 30.07
N LEU A 5 -7.78 -59.72 30.45
CA LEU A 5 -8.30 -58.70 29.55
C LEU A 5 -7.16 -58.10 28.71
N LEU A 6 -7.30 -58.14 27.39
CA LEU A 6 -6.52 -57.35 26.45
C LEU A 6 -7.12 -55.94 26.39
N PHE A 7 -6.45 -54.94 26.95
CA PHE A 7 -6.77 -53.52 26.69
C PHE A 7 -6.00 -53.06 25.45
N ALA A 8 -6.66 -53.02 24.31
CA ALA A 8 -6.14 -52.36 23.11
C ALA A 8 -6.34 -50.85 23.28
N ILE A 9 -5.27 -50.13 23.64
CA ILE A 9 -5.25 -48.66 23.64
C ILE A 9 -5.12 -48.24 22.17
N VAL A 10 -6.25 -47.95 21.53
CA VAL A 10 -6.27 -47.26 20.24
C VAL A 10 -5.89 -45.81 20.51
N SER A 11 -4.60 -45.49 20.45
CA SER A 11 -4.14 -44.10 20.49
C SER A 11 -4.54 -43.44 19.17
N LEU A 12 -5.68 -42.74 19.18
CA LEU A 12 -6.07 -41.86 18.09
C LEU A 12 -4.98 -40.77 17.98
N PRO A 13 -4.26 -40.64 16.86
CA PRO A 13 -3.35 -39.52 16.71
C PRO A 13 -4.22 -38.27 16.66
N ILE A 14 -4.20 -37.48 17.72
CA ILE A 14 -4.73 -36.11 17.71
C ILE A 14 -3.80 -35.35 16.77
N VAL A 15 -4.13 -35.37 15.49
CA VAL A 15 -3.55 -34.47 14.50
C VAL A 15 -4.04 -33.09 14.93
N LEU A 16 -3.22 -32.41 15.71
CA LEU A 16 -3.32 -30.97 15.89
C LEU A 16 -3.12 -30.37 14.49
N LEU A 17 -4.22 -30.24 13.75
CA LEU A 17 -4.35 -29.30 12.66
C LEU A 17 -4.02 -27.95 13.28
N GLY A 18 -2.75 -27.56 13.21
CA GLY A 18 -2.34 -26.20 13.42
C GLY A 18 -3.10 -25.38 12.39
N CYS A 19 -4.23 -24.82 12.80
CA CYS A 19 -4.80 -23.67 12.13
C CYS A 19 -3.75 -22.57 12.30
N GLY A 20 -2.75 -22.56 11.42
CA GLY A 20 -1.93 -21.37 11.23
C GLY A 20 -2.92 -20.25 10.99
N LEU A 21 -2.92 -19.25 11.87
CA LEU A 21 -3.73 -18.05 11.70
C LEU A 21 -3.30 -17.45 10.36
N ALA A 22 -4.07 -17.74 9.31
CA ALA A 22 -3.79 -17.28 7.97
C ALA A 22 -4.04 -15.78 7.97
N ASN A 23 -2.99 -14.99 8.17
CA ASN A 23 -3.05 -13.57 8.01
C ASN A 23 -2.44 -13.22 6.65
N SER A 24 -3.02 -12.22 6.01
CA SER A 24 -2.64 -11.79 4.67
C SER A 24 -2.38 -10.32 4.62
N HIS A 25 -1.43 -9.96 3.77
CA HIS A 25 -1.22 -8.58 3.38
C HIS A 25 -1.92 -8.32 2.06
N TYR A 26 -2.44 -7.11 1.89
CA TYR A 26 -3.06 -6.62 0.67
C TYR A 26 -2.48 -5.25 0.35
N LEU A 27 -2.34 -4.94 -0.93
CA LEU A 27 -1.94 -3.61 -1.39
C LEU A 27 -3.05 -3.01 -2.23
N THR A 28 -3.54 -1.82 -1.86
CA THR A 28 -4.41 -1.00 -2.70
C THR A 28 -3.70 0.28 -3.09
N TYR A 29 -4.04 0.83 -4.24
CA TYR A 29 -3.53 2.11 -4.72
C TYR A 29 -4.54 2.79 -5.66
N ASN A 30 -4.46 4.12 -5.77
CA ASN A 30 -5.46 4.95 -6.49
C ASN A 30 -5.04 5.43 -7.89
N PHE A 31 -3.92 4.94 -8.42
CA PHE A 31 -3.35 5.37 -9.69
C PHE A 31 -3.20 4.20 -10.67
N GLU A 32 -3.14 4.49 -11.97
CA GLU A 32 -3.02 3.48 -13.02
C GLU A 32 -1.77 3.73 -13.86
N LYS A 33 -1.13 2.64 -14.30
CA LYS A 33 0.07 2.71 -15.13
C LYS A 33 -0.24 3.31 -16.48
N ASP A 34 0.60 4.26 -16.91
CA ASP A 34 0.56 4.89 -18.24
C ASP A 34 -0.77 5.60 -18.58
N LYS A 35 -1.62 5.87 -17.58
CA LYS A 35 -2.88 6.61 -17.72
C LYS A 35 -2.74 8.04 -17.21
N VAL A 36 -3.36 8.98 -17.93
CA VAL A 36 -3.43 10.37 -17.48
C VAL A 36 -4.43 10.48 -16.32
N MET A 37 -3.93 10.89 -15.17
CA MET A 37 -4.67 11.12 -13.94
C MET A 37 -4.71 12.62 -13.63
N VAL A 38 -5.71 13.04 -12.86
CA VAL A 38 -5.89 14.45 -12.47
C VAL A 38 -6.08 14.53 -10.96
N ALA A 39 -5.37 15.44 -10.31
CA ALA A 39 -5.57 15.79 -8.91
C ALA A 39 -5.68 17.30 -8.74
N ASN A 40 -6.65 17.75 -7.96
CA ASN A 40 -6.74 19.15 -7.55
C ASN A 40 -5.75 19.42 -6.40
N VAL A 41 -5.41 20.68 -6.17
CA VAL A 41 -4.60 21.06 -5.00
C VAL A 41 -5.28 20.59 -3.71
N GLY A 42 -4.49 19.97 -2.83
CA GLY A 42 -4.95 19.36 -1.58
C GLY A 42 -5.55 17.95 -1.74
N ALA A 43 -5.81 17.49 -2.95
CA ALA A 43 -6.24 16.12 -3.19
C ALA A 43 -5.05 15.15 -3.29
N GLU A 44 -5.30 13.88 -2.97
CA GLU A 44 -4.32 12.81 -3.13
C GLU A 44 -4.00 12.61 -4.62
N MET A 45 -2.73 12.80 -4.99
CA MET A 45 -2.25 12.42 -6.32
C MET A 45 -2.05 10.92 -6.37
N LEU A 46 -1.26 10.40 -5.43
CA LEU A 46 -0.98 8.99 -5.29
C LEU A 46 -1.23 8.62 -3.83
N ASN A 47 -1.98 7.56 -3.64
CA ASN A 47 -2.16 6.87 -2.38
C ASN A 47 -1.86 5.39 -2.63
N TRP A 48 -1.08 4.79 -1.75
CA TRP A 48 -1.00 3.34 -1.65
C TRP A 48 -1.11 2.93 -0.19
N THR A 49 -1.93 1.90 0.04
CA THR A 49 -2.30 1.42 1.36
C THR A 49 -2.05 -0.07 1.46
N GLU A 50 -1.22 -0.46 2.42
CA GLU A 50 -1.04 -1.83 2.85
C GLU A 50 -2.07 -2.16 3.93
N MET A 51 -2.76 -3.29 3.79
CA MET A 51 -3.70 -3.80 4.78
C MET A 51 -3.28 -5.17 5.25
N TYR A 52 -3.22 -5.36 6.56
CA TYR A 52 -3.03 -6.65 7.20
C TYR A 52 -4.40 -7.17 7.66
N LYS A 53 -4.83 -8.31 7.13
CA LYS A 53 -6.13 -8.92 7.46
C LYS A 53 -5.95 -10.31 8.02
N ASN A 54 -6.83 -10.66 8.94
CA ASN A 54 -7.03 -12.04 9.34
C ASN A 54 -7.96 -12.73 8.32
N ASP A 55 -7.51 -13.78 7.64
CA ASP A 55 -8.31 -14.47 6.60
C ASP A 55 -9.47 -15.28 7.20
N VAL A 56 -9.40 -15.63 8.50
CA VAL A 56 -10.41 -16.45 9.18
C VAL A 56 -11.65 -15.62 9.50
N TYR A 57 -11.46 -14.42 10.06
CA TYR A 57 -12.53 -13.52 10.48
C TYR A 57 -12.78 -12.36 9.51
N GLY A 58 -11.89 -12.16 8.53
CA GLY A 58 -11.93 -11.00 7.62
C GLY A 58 -11.56 -9.67 8.26
N THR A 59 -11.16 -9.67 9.53
CA THR A 59 -10.86 -8.46 10.32
C THR A 59 -9.56 -7.80 9.85
N VAL A 60 -9.58 -6.48 9.70
CA VAL A 60 -8.36 -5.69 9.47
C VAL A 60 -7.60 -5.57 10.79
N LEU A 61 -6.41 -6.15 10.83
CA LEU A 61 -5.50 -6.13 11.98
C LEU A 61 -4.62 -4.88 11.99
N GLY A 62 -4.36 -4.30 10.82
CA GLY A 62 -3.68 -3.01 10.71
C GLY A 62 -3.62 -2.49 9.28
N THR A 63 -3.34 -1.20 9.15
CA THR A 63 -3.12 -0.52 7.86
C THR A 63 -1.92 0.39 7.91
N PHE A 64 -1.27 0.56 6.77
CA PHE A 64 -0.22 1.54 6.56
C PHE A 64 -0.44 2.22 5.21
N ALA A 65 -0.60 3.54 5.21
CA ALA A 65 -0.81 4.30 3.99
C ALA A 65 0.30 5.31 3.78
N GLN A 66 0.65 5.54 2.52
CA GLN A 66 1.58 6.58 2.12
C GLN A 66 0.90 7.40 1.02
N THR A 67 0.91 8.71 1.18
CA THR A 67 0.17 9.63 0.32
C THR A 67 1.10 10.73 -0.19
N LEU A 68 0.98 11.00 -1.49
CA LEU A 68 1.49 12.21 -2.13
C LEU A 68 0.30 13.10 -2.50
N THR A 69 0.33 14.34 -2.06
CA THR A 69 -0.72 15.35 -2.26
C THR A 69 -0.14 16.51 -3.06
N TYR A 70 -0.85 16.96 -4.08
CA TYR A 70 -0.42 18.14 -4.85
C TYR A 70 -0.64 19.41 -4.04
N SER A 71 0.41 20.21 -3.83
CA SER A 71 0.33 21.46 -3.05
C SER A 71 0.32 22.72 -3.92
N GLY A 72 0.38 22.57 -5.24
CA GLY A 72 0.46 23.68 -6.19
C GLY A 72 1.84 23.81 -6.83
N LYS A 73 2.05 24.91 -7.56
CA LYS A 73 3.32 25.21 -8.23
C LYS A 73 3.75 26.66 -8.06
N GLN A 74 5.02 26.92 -8.33
CA GLN A 74 5.59 28.25 -8.47
C GLN A 74 6.49 28.28 -9.71
N GLY A 75 6.02 28.90 -10.79
CA GLY A 75 6.70 28.80 -12.09
C GLY A 75 6.74 27.35 -12.59
N GLN A 76 7.95 26.82 -12.74
CA GLN A 76 8.24 25.42 -13.11
C GLN A 76 8.54 24.53 -11.91
N VAL A 77 8.40 25.05 -10.69
CA VAL A 77 8.63 24.28 -9.46
C VAL A 77 7.31 23.69 -8.97
N ILE A 78 7.23 22.36 -8.91
CA ILE A 78 6.09 21.60 -8.39
C ILE A 78 6.30 21.32 -6.90
N LYS A 79 5.25 21.56 -6.10
CA LYS A 79 5.22 21.24 -4.67
C LYS A 79 4.30 20.06 -4.40
N VAL A 80 4.80 19.07 -3.68
CA VAL A 80 4.06 17.87 -3.30
C VAL A 80 4.24 17.64 -1.81
N PHE A 81 3.16 17.41 -1.08
CA PHE A 81 3.21 17.03 0.32
C PHE A 81 3.16 15.51 0.47
N TYR A 82 4.09 14.97 1.23
CA TYR A 82 4.18 13.55 1.55
C TYR A 82 3.77 13.30 3.00
N ARG A 83 2.97 12.25 3.25
CA ARG A 83 2.61 11.79 4.60
C ARG A 83 2.51 10.27 4.68
N GLU A 84 2.74 9.75 5.88
CA GLU A 84 2.44 8.36 6.24
C GLU A 84 1.36 8.29 7.32
N GLU A 85 0.54 7.25 7.25
CA GLU A 85 -0.50 6.95 8.23
C GLU A 85 -0.41 5.48 8.68
N SER A 86 -0.68 5.21 9.95
CA SER A 86 -0.83 3.86 10.49
C SER A 86 -2.18 3.72 11.14
N ASN A 87 -2.94 2.71 10.76
CA ASN A 87 -4.28 2.43 11.28
C ASN A 87 -5.22 3.66 11.20
N GLY A 88 -5.09 4.47 10.15
CA GLY A 88 -5.84 5.70 9.95
C GLY A 88 -5.37 6.92 10.76
N TYR A 89 -4.31 6.77 11.54
CA TYR A 89 -3.69 7.87 12.28
C TYR A 89 -2.47 8.40 11.55
N ALA A 90 -2.42 9.72 11.34
CA ALA A 90 -1.24 10.38 10.80
C ALA A 90 -0.01 10.08 11.65
N ARG A 91 1.13 9.80 11.02
CA ARG A 91 2.44 9.64 11.67
C ARG A 91 3.20 10.96 11.54
N PRO A 92 3.18 11.86 12.55
CA PRO A 92 3.61 13.25 12.34
C PRO A 92 5.08 13.39 11.94
N SER A 93 5.95 12.53 12.47
CA SER A 93 7.39 12.48 12.14
C SER A 93 7.70 11.95 10.74
N PHE A 94 6.69 11.52 9.97
CA PHE A 94 6.83 10.95 8.63
C PHE A 94 6.06 11.80 7.61
N THR A 95 6.26 13.11 7.68
CA THR A 95 5.73 14.08 6.72
C THR A 95 6.88 14.88 6.09
N GLN A 96 6.77 15.21 4.81
CA GLN A 96 7.81 15.95 4.07
C GLN A 96 7.16 16.85 3.01
N GLU A 97 7.62 18.09 2.89
CA GLU A 97 7.31 18.93 1.73
C GLU A 97 8.37 18.71 0.66
N LEU A 98 7.95 18.23 -0.50
CA LEU A 98 8.81 17.89 -1.62
C LEU A 98 8.71 18.96 -2.69
N THR A 99 9.85 19.35 -3.24
CA THR A 99 9.95 20.41 -4.25
C THR A 99 10.76 19.89 -5.43
N TYR A 100 10.21 19.99 -6.65
CA TYR A 100 10.87 19.54 -7.88
C TYR A 100 10.79 20.62 -8.95
N ASP A 101 11.92 20.98 -9.54
CA ASP A 101 11.97 21.81 -10.75
C ASP A 101 11.81 20.91 -11.97
N ILE A 102 10.77 21.18 -12.77
CA ILE A 102 10.45 20.42 -13.99
C ILE A 102 10.79 21.18 -15.28
N SER A 103 11.69 22.15 -15.22
CA SER A 103 12.11 22.95 -16.38
C SER A 103 12.81 22.10 -17.45
N ASP A 104 13.69 21.20 -17.02
CA ASP A 104 14.49 20.35 -17.92
C ASP A 104 13.87 18.96 -18.12
N ASP A 105 13.33 18.37 -17.04
CA ASP A 105 12.69 17.05 -17.03
C ASP A 105 11.31 17.14 -16.39
N PRO A 106 10.21 16.82 -17.12
CA PRO A 106 8.87 16.81 -16.56
C PRO A 106 8.61 15.63 -15.60
N VAL A 107 9.63 14.90 -15.13
CA VAL A 107 9.47 13.73 -14.27
C VAL A 107 9.86 14.01 -12.82
N ILE A 108 8.90 13.81 -11.91
CA ILE A 108 9.12 13.76 -10.47
C ILE A 108 9.49 12.33 -10.09
N THR A 109 10.63 12.16 -9.42
CA THR A 109 11.06 10.85 -8.90
C THR A 109 11.07 10.86 -7.38
N PHE A 110 10.25 10.01 -6.75
CA PHE A 110 10.18 9.88 -5.29
C PHE A 110 10.03 8.40 -4.89
N ARG A 111 10.91 7.90 -3.99
CA ARG A 111 10.87 6.53 -3.44
C ARG A 111 10.54 5.46 -4.51
N ASN A 112 11.36 5.39 -5.56
CA ASN A 112 11.22 4.45 -6.68
C ASN A 112 9.93 4.61 -7.51
N THR A 113 9.20 5.71 -7.35
CA THR A 113 8.05 6.08 -8.15
C THR A 113 8.43 7.21 -9.09
N LYS A 114 8.12 7.08 -10.38
CA LYS A 114 8.35 8.13 -11.40
C LYS A 114 7.02 8.64 -11.92
N ILE A 115 6.83 9.94 -11.82
CA ILE A 115 5.58 10.63 -12.14
C ILE A 115 5.88 11.69 -13.19
N LYS A 116 5.41 11.48 -14.42
CA LYS A 116 5.52 12.48 -15.48
C LYS A 116 4.40 13.50 -15.35
N VAL A 117 4.78 14.76 -15.15
CA VAL A 117 3.85 15.90 -15.19
C VAL A 117 3.46 16.16 -16.64
N VAL A 118 2.16 16.20 -16.89
CA VAL A 118 1.59 16.56 -18.20
C VAL A 118 1.20 18.02 -18.21
N GLU A 119 0.56 18.49 -17.14
CA GLU A 119 0.14 19.88 -16.97
C GLU A 119 0.05 20.18 -15.47
N ALA A 120 0.44 21.38 -15.04
CA ALA A 120 0.27 21.81 -13.67
C ALA A 120 -0.08 23.30 -13.59
N THR A 121 -1.05 23.62 -12.74
CA THR A 121 -1.52 24.98 -12.42
C THR A 121 -1.60 25.14 -10.91
N ASN A 122 -1.96 26.33 -10.43
CA ASN A 122 -2.19 26.55 -8.99
C ASN A 122 -3.49 25.91 -8.47
N SER A 123 -4.26 25.22 -9.32
CA SER A 123 -5.51 24.56 -8.94
C SER A 123 -5.50 23.04 -9.17
N LEU A 124 -4.71 22.55 -10.13
CA LEU A 124 -4.66 21.13 -10.46
C LEU A 124 -3.31 20.68 -11.04
N ILE A 125 -3.11 19.37 -11.07
CA ILE A 125 -2.05 18.70 -11.78
C ILE A 125 -2.64 17.53 -12.60
N LYS A 126 -2.20 17.42 -13.86
CA LYS A 126 -2.38 16.26 -14.72
C LYS A 126 -1.04 15.53 -14.81
N PHE A 127 -1.05 14.23 -14.60
CA PHE A 127 0.18 13.44 -14.54
C PHE A 127 -0.03 12.01 -15.01
N VAL A 128 1.07 11.32 -15.28
CA VAL A 128 1.12 9.89 -15.60
C VAL A 128 2.12 9.23 -14.67
N VAL A 129 1.75 8.12 -14.06
CA VAL A 129 2.68 7.34 -13.22
C VAL A 129 3.35 6.28 -14.09
N LEU A 130 4.64 6.50 -14.37
CA LEU A 130 5.46 5.65 -15.25
C LEU A 130 5.98 4.41 -14.53
N GLU A 131 6.45 4.60 -13.30
CA GLU A 131 7.04 3.54 -12.47
C GLU A 131 6.51 3.69 -11.05
N SER A 132 6.21 2.55 -10.41
CA SER A 132 5.89 2.46 -8.98
C SER A 132 6.16 1.04 -8.50
N PRO A 133 6.67 0.83 -7.27
CA PRO A 133 6.74 -0.49 -6.64
C PRO A 133 5.37 -1.19 -6.56
N ALA A 134 4.28 -0.43 -6.52
CA ALA A 134 2.93 -0.96 -6.43
C ALA A 134 2.51 -1.79 -7.65
N TYR A 135 3.07 -1.51 -8.85
CA TYR A 135 2.72 -2.21 -10.08
C TYR A 135 3.16 -3.67 -10.16
N GLN A 136 3.91 -4.16 -9.16
CA GLN A 136 4.18 -5.60 -9.00
C GLN A 136 2.93 -6.39 -8.57
N TYR A 137 1.88 -5.70 -8.14
CA TYR A 137 0.65 -6.28 -7.62
C TYR A 137 -0.55 -5.61 -8.29
N LYS A 138 -1.66 -6.32 -8.49
CA LYS A 138 -2.90 -5.63 -8.85
C LYS A 138 -3.49 -5.01 -7.59
N SER A 139 -4.04 -3.80 -7.72
CA SER A 139 -4.71 -3.12 -6.60
C SER A 139 -5.81 -4.01 -6.01
N GLY A 140 -5.72 -4.29 -4.72
CA GLY A 140 -6.62 -5.17 -3.98
C GLY A 140 -6.16 -6.63 -3.88
N ASP A 141 -5.08 -7.03 -4.57
CA ASP A 141 -4.59 -8.40 -4.52
C ASP A 141 -3.89 -8.70 -3.18
N LYS A 142 -3.99 -9.96 -2.77
CA LYS A 142 -3.23 -10.52 -1.64
C LYS A 142 -1.75 -10.56 -2.03
N ILE A 143 -0.92 -9.80 -1.33
CA ILE A 143 0.53 -9.93 -1.40
C ILE A 143 0.93 -11.07 -0.47
N LYS A 144 1.54 -12.13 -1.02
CA LYS A 144 2.04 -13.24 -0.20
C LYS A 144 3.09 -12.66 0.76
N SER A 145 2.87 -12.79 2.07
CA SER A 145 3.88 -12.49 3.07
C SER A 145 5.13 -13.29 2.71
N GLY A 146 6.21 -12.60 2.34
CA GLY A 146 7.51 -13.21 2.16
C GLY A 146 8.12 -13.54 3.52
N ARG A 147 7.60 -14.61 4.15
CA ARG A 147 8.19 -15.49 5.18
C ARG A 147 7.08 -16.29 5.85
#